data_AF-A0A6J5EIU0-F1
#
_entry.id   AF-A0A6J5EIU0-F1
#
_cell.length_a   1.000
_cell.length_b   1.000
_cell.length_c   1.000
_cell.angle_alpha   90.00
_cell.angle_beta   90.00
_cell.angle_gamma   90.00
#
_symmetry.space_group_name_H-M   'P 1'
#
loop_
_entity.id
_entity.type
_entity.pdbx_description
1 polymer ?
#
loop_
_entity_poly.entity_id
_entity_poly.type
_entity_poly.pdbx_seq_one_letter_code
_entity_poly.pdbx_strand_id
1 'polypeptide(L)'
;MKPPAALPGLCLLASFAAALVPAHAEGVAQRFALDLDGSAAYYQLTVPQSVYAASRRDDLGDLRIFNGADEPVPYSLDAPAAAAPAVPPVRTPVHWFPLPPARADNGAAPLGVTVGPDGALRAAVAAPARARHGADLVDLSHTDGTLDALLVHVGDDTYQGRVAVEASDDLRSWRPLGGTELLKVGHGDDMLVQERIALDGAAPRYLRLDWPDGAPAIASIDVETHPRDARGTDAASVPRLWRNAVRVRAGSAPGEYLFDTDGAYPVDRVRIDLPQPNTVARATLQSRADTQSPWRDVAGAVLFRLQGKAGEQRNPPLEFAADTDRAWRIVVDMRNGGFGGGQPAVAIGWHPAALTFVARGAPPFTLGVGDASLASSAVSRDALLVGMAPEVRPARVGAALPVSAVAPAPAAGTDATRRYVLWGALVVAVGMLGTIAWRLARGGHDTPGRDA
;
A
#
# COMPACT_ATOMS: atom_id res chain seq x y z
N MET A 1 -26.12 -80.08 -16.40
CA MET A 1 -25.61 -80.04 -15.02
C MET A 1 -25.10 -78.64 -14.71
N LYS A 2 -24.87 -78.30 -13.42
CA LYS A 2 -24.18 -77.06 -12.96
C LYS A 2 -22.71 -77.06 -13.42
N PRO A 3 -21.99 -75.90 -13.52
CA PRO A 3 -21.99 -74.79 -12.54
C PRO A 3 -22.28 -73.38 -13.08
N PRO A 4 -22.56 -72.40 -12.20
CA PRO A 4 -22.58 -70.97 -12.55
C PRO A 4 -21.16 -70.41 -12.69
N ALA A 5 -20.98 -69.44 -13.59
CA ALA A 5 -19.76 -68.63 -13.65
C ALA A 5 -19.75 -67.58 -12.54
N ALA A 6 -18.66 -67.50 -11.77
CA ALA A 6 -18.51 -66.53 -10.69
C ALA A 6 -18.00 -65.17 -11.20
N LEU A 7 -18.51 -64.08 -10.64
CA LEU A 7 -17.93 -62.74 -10.76
C LEU A 7 -16.83 -62.56 -9.69
N PRO A 8 -15.55 -62.35 -10.06
CA PRO A 8 -14.55 -61.81 -9.15
C PRO A 8 -14.71 -60.28 -9.08
N GLY A 9 -15.40 -59.80 -8.04
CA GLY A 9 -15.50 -58.36 -7.76
C GLY A 9 -14.16 -57.80 -7.26
N LEU A 10 -13.31 -57.33 -8.18
CA LEU A 10 -11.97 -56.84 -7.85
C LEU A 10 -12.00 -55.42 -7.26
N CYS A 11 -12.27 -55.33 -5.95
CA CYS A 11 -12.17 -54.08 -5.19
C CYS A 11 -10.71 -53.64 -5.04
N LEU A 12 -10.21 -52.88 -6.02
CA LEU A 12 -8.91 -52.22 -5.97
C LEU A 12 -8.95 -51.02 -5.00
N LEU A 13 -8.72 -51.30 -3.71
CA LEU A 13 -8.47 -50.29 -2.69
C LEU A 13 -7.11 -49.62 -2.97
N ALA A 14 -7.12 -48.56 -3.77
CA ALA A 14 -5.97 -47.71 -4.01
C ALA A 14 -5.66 -46.87 -2.77
N SER A 15 -4.89 -47.43 -1.85
CA SER A 15 -4.33 -46.70 -0.69
C SER A 15 -3.41 -45.57 -1.16
N PHE A 16 -3.97 -44.36 -1.27
CA PHE A 16 -3.20 -43.13 -1.50
C PHE A 16 -2.44 -42.76 -0.23
N ALA A 17 -1.36 -43.50 0.04
CA ALA A 17 -0.34 -43.12 1.00
C ALA A 17 0.40 -41.89 0.45
N ALA A 18 -0.12 -40.70 0.77
CA ALA A 18 0.51 -39.44 0.42
C ALA A 18 1.84 -39.29 1.18
N ALA A 19 2.91 -39.81 0.60
CA ALA A 19 4.26 -39.59 1.10
C ALA A 19 4.56 -38.09 1.05
N LEU A 20 4.70 -37.47 2.22
CA LEU A 20 5.30 -36.15 2.33
C LEU A 20 6.77 -36.28 1.94
N VAL A 21 7.04 -36.08 0.65
CA VAL A 21 8.40 -35.86 0.14
C VAL A 21 8.93 -34.62 0.88
N PRO A 22 10.04 -34.71 1.64
CA PRO A 22 10.60 -33.53 2.28
C PRO A 22 10.97 -32.52 1.18
N ALA A 23 10.70 -31.24 1.42
CA ALA A 23 11.03 -30.18 0.47
C ALA A 23 12.55 -30.10 0.30
N HIS A 24 13.06 -30.69 -0.78
CA HIS A 24 14.48 -30.64 -1.13
C HIS A 24 14.87 -29.20 -1.50
N ALA A 25 16.14 -28.85 -1.30
CA ALA A 25 16.67 -27.50 -1.51
C ALA A 25 16.60 -26.98 -2.97
N GLU A 26 16.16 -27.82 -3.91
CA GLU A 26 16.27 -27.64 -5.37
C GLU A 26 15.22 -26.70 -6.00
N GLY A 27 14.17 -26.30 -5.25
CA GLY A 27 13.06 -25.50 -5.79
C GLY A 27 13.31 -23.98 -5.86
N VAL A 28 14.14 -23.42 -4.97
CA VAL A 28 14.28 -21.97 -4.80
C VAL A 28 15.06 -21.31 -5.95
N ALA A 29 14.45 -20.31 -6.60
CA ALA A 29 15.05 -19.66 -7.77
C ALA A 29 16.22 -18.71 -7.42
N GLN A 30 16.28 -18.22 -6.18
CA GLN A 30 17.37 -17.38 -5.69
C GLN A 30 17.68 -17.70 -4.23
N ARG A 31 18.96 -17.57 -3.85
CA ARG A 31 19.45 -17.69 -2.47
C ARG A 31 20.27 -16.47 -2.08
N PHE A 32 20.29 -16.15 -0.79
CA PHE A 32 21.12 -15.11 -0.19
C PHE A 32 21.83 -15.65 1.05
N ALA A 33 23.04 -15.15 1.32
CA ALA A 33 23.71 -15.39 2.61
C ALA A 33 22.96 -14.68 3.76
N LEU A 34 23.08 -15.21 4.98
CA LEU A 34 22.62 -14.54 6.20
C LEU A 34 23.80 -14.21 7.11
N ASP A 35 24.04 -12.92 7.31
CA ASP A 35 25.09 -12.39 8.19
C ASP A 35 24.51 -12.23 9.60
N LEU A 36 25.12 -12.90 10.60
CA LEU A 36 24.58 -13.03 11.96
C LEU A 36 25.45 -12.30 12.99
N ASP A 37 24.83 -11.58 13.94
CA ASP A 37 25.55 -10.83 14.96
C ASP A 37 25.94 -11.71 16.18
N GLY A 38 27.08 -12.38 16.08
CA GLY A 38 27.65 -13.20 17.15
C GLY A 38 27.00 -14.58 17.28
N SER A 39 26.43 -14.88 18.45
CA SER A 39 25.82 -16.18 18.74
C SER A 39 24.59 -16.03 19.64
N ALA A 40 23.44 -16.46 19.15
CA ALA A 40 22.15 -16.57 19.85
C ALA A 40 21.32 -17.71 19.24
N ALA A 41 20.26 -18.13 19.94
CA ALA A 41 19.33 -19.14 19.43
C ALA A 41 18.37 -18.58 18.35
N TYR A 42 18.07 -17.28 18.44
CA TYR A 42 17.11 -16.58 17.59
C TYR A 42 17.75 -15.37 16.91
N TYR A 43 17.42 -15.17 15.63
CA TYR A 43 17.82 -13.97 14.90
C TYR A 43 16.63 -13.36 14.15
N GLN A 44 16.58 -12.03 14.11
CA GLN A 44 15.57 -11.24 13.41
C GLN A 44 16.23 -10.36 12.33
N LEU A 45 15.65 -10.36 11.14
CA LEU A 45 16.06 -9.53 10.00
C LEU A 45 14.87 -8.76 9.42
N THR A 46 15.14 -7.62 8.80
CA THR A 46 14.18 -6.93 7.93
C THR A 46 14.32 -7.50 6.51
N VAL A 47 13.20 -7.88 5.89
CA VAL A 47 13.20 -8.42 4.52
C VAL A 47 13.54 -7.29 3.51
N PRO A 48 14.67 -7.36 2.78
CA PRO A 48 15.09 -6.30 1.88
C PRO A 48 14.37 -6.35 0.53
N GLN A 49 14.44 -5.24 -0.22
CA GLN A 49 13.89 -5.12 -1.58
C GLN A 49 14.32 -6.27 -2.52
N SER A 50 15.55 -6.75 -2.41
CA SER A 50 16.07 -7.85 -3.24
C SER A 50 15.32 -9.17 -3.07
N VAL A 51 14.74 -9.43 -1.88
CA VAL A 51 13.95 -10.63 -1.60
C VAL A 51 12.53 -10.47 -2.16
N TYR A 52 11.92 -9.30 -2.00
CA TYR A 52 10.62 -8.97 -2.61
C TYR A 52 10.64 -9.03 -4.15
N ALA A 53 11.73 -8.59 -4.79
CA ALA A 53 11.93 -8.68 -6.24
C ALA A 53 12.15 -10.13 -6.73
N ALA A 54 12.66 -11.02 -5.87
CA ALA A 54 12.92 -12.42 -6.18
C ALA A 54 11.72 -13.34 -5.87
N SER A 55 10.81 -12.93 -4.98
CA SER A 55 9.61 -13.69 -4.63
C SER A 55 8.67 -13.85 -5.82
N ARG A 56 8.00 -15.01 -5.86
CA ARG A 56 6.89 -15.27 -6.79
C ARG A 56 5.52 -15.27 -6.12
N ARG A 57 5.44 -14.86 -4.85
CA ARG A 57 4.20 -14.79 -4.07
C ARG A 57 4.02 -13.43 -3.42
N ASP A 58 2.77 -13.07 -3.18
CA ASP A 58 2.33 -11.89 -2.45
C ASP A 58 2.45 -12.04 -0.92
N ASP A 59 2.18 -13.25 -0.42
CA ASP A 59 2.30 -13.61 1.00
C ASP A 59 3.73 -13.92 1.49
N LEU A 60 4.75 -13.80 0.61
CA LEU A 60 6.12 -14.26 0.85
C LEU A 60 6.21 -15.73 1.33
N GLY A 61 5.23 -16.57 0.98
CA GLY A 61 5.16 -17.97 1.39
C GLY A 61 6.24 -18.87 0.76
N ASP A 62 6.98 -18.34 -0.22
CA ASP A 62 8.09 -19.00 -0.90
C ASP A 62 9.45 -18.78 -0.23
N LEU A 63 9.51 -18.02 0.87
CA LEU A 63 10.72 -17.88 1.68
C LEU A 63 11.04 -19.17 2.43
N ARG A 64 12.32 -19.56 2.47
CA ARG A 64 12.85 -20.64 3.32
C ARG A 64 14.21 -20.26 3.88
N ILE A 65 14.41 -20.47 5.19
CA ILE A 65 15.74 -20.37 5.82
C ILE A 65 16.35 -21.77 5.84
N PHE A 66 17.60 -21.90 5.41
CA PHE A 66 18.38 -23.14 5.45
C PHE A 66 19.62 -22.97 6.32
N ASN A 67 20.06 -24.06 6.97
CA ASN A 67 21.38 -24.12 7.63
C ASN A 67 22.49 -24.59 6.67
N GLY A 68 23.71 -24.71 7.18
CA GLY A 68 24.90 -25.13 6.40
C GLY A 68 24.91 -26.59 5.94
N ALA A 69 23.89 -27.37 6.29
CA ALA A 69 23.64 -28.72 5.79
C ALA A 69 22.42 -28.78 4.83
N ASP A 70 21.98 -27.62 4.33
CA ASP A 70 20.80 -27.44 3.47
C ASP A 70 19.46 -27.88 4.10
N GLU A 71 19.41 -28.06 5.41
CA GLU A 71 18.18 -28.38 6.13
C GLU A 71 17.34 -27.11 6.36
N PRO A 72 16.02 -27.11 6.12
CA PRO A 72 15.16 -25.97 6.44
C PRO A 72 15.04 -25.79 7.96
N VAL A 73 15.02 -24.54 8.43
CA VAL A 73 14.84 -24.19 9.85
C VAL A 73 13.55 -23.38 10.10
N PRO A 74 12.93 -23.49 11.29
CA PRO A 74 11.71 -22.74 11.60
C PRO A 74 11.92 -21.22 11.60
N TYR A 75 10.93 -20.50 11.08
CA TYR A 75 10.88 -19.04 11.09
C TYR A 75 9.44 -18.53 11.35
N SER A 76 9.31 -17.31 11.88
CA SER A 76 8.11 -16.50 11.83
C SER A 76 8.30 -15.37 10.82
N LEU A 77 7.20 -14.90 10.23
CA LEU A 77 7.18 -13.79 9.30
C LEU A 77 6.14 -12.77 9.75
N ASP A 78 6.61 -11.72 10.39
CA ASP A 78 5.82 -10.59 10.87
C ASP A 78 5.70 -9.59 9.70
N ALA A 79 4.85 -9.94 8.72
CA ALA A 79 4.52 -9.10 7.57
C ALA A 79 3.30 -8.22 7.83
N PRO A 80 3.23 -6.98 7.30
CA PRO A 80 1.99 -6.22 7.27
C PRO A 80 0.92 -7.01 6.50
N ALA A 81 -0.23 -7.26 7.11
CA ALA A 81 -1.27 -8.11 6.55
C ALA A 81 -1.89 -7.47 5.29
N ALA A 82 -1.54 -8.00 4.12
CA ALA A 82 -2.19 -7.63 2.86
C ALA A 82 -3.72 -7.82 2.96
N ALA A 83 -4.48 -6.84 2.50
CA ALA A 83 -5.95 -6.84 2.50
C ALA A 83 -6.65 -7.01 3.89
N ALA A 84 -5.96 -6.82 5.02
CA ALA A 84 -6.65 -6.26 6.18
C ALA A 84 -6.97 -4.79 5.85
N PRO A 85 -8.23 -4.33 5.90
CA PRO A 85 -8.52 -2.92 5.68
C PRO A 85 -7.84 -2.12 6.79
N ALA A 86 -6.87 -1.29 6.42
CA ALA A 86 -6.24 -0.37 7.36
C ALA A 86 -7.35 0.45 8.03
N VAL A 87 -7.41 0.40 9.37
CA VAL A 87 -8.42 1.14 10.13
C VAL A 87 -8.23 2.61 9.79
N PRO A 88 -9.19 3.28 9.12
CA PRO A 88 -8.97 4.63 8.63
C PRO A 88 -8.74 5.57 9.82
N PRO A 89 -7.89 6.60 9.66
CA PRO A 89 -7.59 7.54 10.74
C PRO A 89 -8.88 8.13 11.30
N VAL A 90 -9.04 8.03 12.61
CA VAL A 90 -10.21 8.56 13.31
C VAL A 90 -10.05 10.06 13.38
N ARG A 91 -10.95 10.78 12.71
CA ARG A 91 -11.04 12.24 12.75
C ARG A 91 -11.95 12.65 13.90
N THR A 92 -11.41 13.41 14.83
CA THR A 92 -12.14 13.87 16.03
C THR A 92 -11.99 15.39 16.16
N PRO A 93 -13.09 16.16 16.31
CA PRO A 93 -13.00 17.60 16.50
C PRO A 93 -12.31 17.94 17.82
N VAL A 94 -11.43 18.94 17.81
CA VAL A 94 -10.65 19.38 18.97
C VAL A 94 -10.98 20.81 19.36
N HIS A 95 -10.73 21.16 20.63
CA HIS A 95 -10.93 22.52 21.11
C HIS A 95 -9.80 23.43 20.63
N TRP A 96 -10.17 24.60 20.12
CA TRP A 96 -9.23 25.62 19.67
C TRP A 96 -9.70 27.02 20.06
N PHE A 97 -8.75 27.93 20.20
CA PHE A 97 -8.95 29.27 20.75
C PHE A 97 -8.12 30.30 19.97
N PRO A 98 -8.74 31.30 19.32
CA PRO A 98 -8.01 32.34 18.61
C PRO A 98 -7.28 33.26 19.58
N LEU A 99 -5.97 33.39 19.39
CA LEU A 99 -5.11 34.24 20.21
C LEU A 99 -5.06 35.66 19.64
N PRO A 100 -5.07 36.70 20.49
CA PRO A 100 -4.84 38.06 20.03
C PRO A 100 -3.48 38.14 19.32
N PRO A 101 -3.33 38.96 18.26
CA PRO A 101 -2.07 39.09 17.56
C PRO A 101 -1.00 39.59 18.54
N ALA A 102 0.20 38.98 18.48
CA ALA A 102 1.33 39.43 19.27
C ALA A 102 1.53 40.94 19.04
N ARG A 103 1.51 41.71 20.14
CA ARG A 103 1.48 43.18 20.08
C ARG A 103 2.81 43.70 19.56
N ALA A 104 2.90 43.93 18.26
CA ALA A 104 3.94 44.78 17.68
C ALA A 104 3.91 46.14 18.39
N ASP A 105 5.05 46.59 18.90
CA ASP A 105 5.11 47.63 19.94
C ASP A 105 5.02 49.07 19.40
N ASN A 106 4.08 49.28 18.47
CA ASN A 106 3.72 50.57 17.89
C ASN A 106 2.32 50.97 18.35
N GLY A 107 2.27 51.88 19.33
CA GLY A 107 1.03 52.31 19.98
C GLY A 107 0.14 53.23 19.13
N ALA A 108 -0.56 52.70 18.14
CA ALA A 108 -1.66 53.39 17.46
C ALA A 108 -2.74 52.42 16.98
N ALA A 109 -4.00 52.71 17.31
CA ALA A 109 -5.14 52.08 16.63
C ALA A 109 -5.34 52.76 15.25
N PRO A 110 -5.60 52.02 14.17
CA PRO A 110 -5.81 52.63 12.85
C PRO A 110 -7.13 53.41 12.83
N LEU A 111 -7.03 54.74 12.78
CA LEU A 111 -8.17 55.63 12.59
C LEU A 111 -8.65 55.54 11.12
N GLY A 112 -9.91 55.16 10.93
CA GLY A 112 -10.57 55.28 9.64
C GLY A 112 -11.02 56.72 9.40
N VAL A 113 -11.00 57.17 8.15
CA VAL A 113 -11.60 58.45 7.76
C VAL A 113 -12.76 58.17 6.83
N THR A 114 -13.95 58.64 7.19
CA THR A 114 -15.14 58.58 6.35
C THR A 114 -15.56 59.98 5.94
N VAL A 115 -16.13 60.10 4.73
CA VAL A 115 -16.69 61.36 4.22
C VAL A 115 -18.18 61.38 4.53
N GLY A 116 -18.65 62.43 5.22
CA GLY A 116 -20.08 62.63 5.45
C GLY A 116 -20.83 63.07 4.18
N PRO A 117 -22.17 62.97 4.15
CA PRO A 117 -22.99 63.46 3.03
C PRO A 117 -22.94 65.00 2.87
N ASP A 118 -22.37 65.69 3.86
CA ASP A 118 -22.01 67.12 3.88
C ASP A 118 -20.63 67.41 3.28
N GLY A 119 -19.87 66.38 2.86
CA GLY A 119 -18.49 66.49 2.39
C GLY A 119 -17.46 66.59 3.52
N ALA A 120 -17.86 66.54 4.79
CA ALA A 120 -16.94 66.66 5.91
C ALA A 120 -16.17 65.35 6.17
N LEU A 121 -14.84 65.43 6.25
CA LEU A 121 -13.99 64.32 6.70
C LEU A 121 -14.18 64.11 8.21
N ARG A 122 -14.56 62.90 8.61
CA ARG A 122 -14.76 62.52 10.02
C ARG A 122 -13.87 61.32 10.35
N ALA A 123 -13.14 61.42 11.46
CA ALA A 123 -12.41 60.28 12.01
C ALA A 123 -13.43 59.32 12.63
N ALA A 124 -13.55 58.13 12.04
CA ALA A 124 -14.35 57.04 12.57
C ALA A 124 -13.41 55.99 13.18
N VAL A 125 -13.72 55.54 14.39
CA VAL A 125 -13.20 54.25 14.85
C VAL A 125 -13.80 53.21 13.93
N ALA A 126 -12.98 52.62 13.05
CA ALA A 126 -13.43 51.56 12.17
C ALA A 126 -13.98 50.42 13.04
N ALA A 127 -15.21 49.96 12.75
CA ALA A 127 -15.70 48.73 13.35
C ALA A 127 -14.64 47.64 13.12
N PRO A 128 -14.18 46.93 14.16
CA PRO A 128 -12.95 46.16 14.08
C PRO A 128 -13.08 45.08 13.00
N ALA A 129 -12.30 45.22 11.93
CA ALA A 129 -12.22 44.22 10.87
C ALA A 129 -11.92 42.87 11.53
N ARG A 130 -12.85 41.91 11.36
CA ARG A 130 -13.00 40.63 12.08
C ARG A 130 -11.68 40.19 12.69
N ALA A 131 -11.58 40.33 14.01
CA ALA A 131 -10.31 40.51 14.72
C ALA A 131 -9.19 39.59 14.19
N ARG A 132 -8.18 40.20 13.58
CA ARG A 132 -6.99 39.52 13.04
C ARG A 132 -6.21 38.89 14.19
N HIS A 133 -6.57 37.67 14.56
CA HIS A 133 -5.79 36.80 15.42
C HIS A 133 -4.47 36.50 14.70
N GLY A 134 -3.35 36.55 15.44
CA GLY A 134 -2.04 36.24 14.88
C GLY A 134 -1.75 34.74 14.87
N ALA A 135 -2.41 34.02 15.79
CA ALA A 135 -2.24 32.61 16.01
C ALA A 135 -3.51 31.99 16.60
N ASP A 136 -3.60 30.66 16.57
CA ASP A 136 -4.60 29.86 17.28
C ASP A 136 -3.92 28.88 18.23
N LEU A 137 -4.52 28.66 19.40
CA LEU A 137 -4.14 27.63 20.35
C LEU A 137 -5.07 26.42 20.18
N VAL A 138 -4.51 25.22 20.02
CA VAL A 138 -5.27 23.96 19.90
C VAL A 138 -4.95 23.06 21.09
N ASP A 139 -5.99 22.51 21.72
CA ASP A 139 -5.91 21.59 22.85
C ASP A 139 -6.10 20.14 22.37
N LEU A 140 -5.01 19.36 22.47
CA LEU A 140 -4.94 17.93 22.16
C LEU A 140 -4.83 17.08 23.43
N SER A 141 -4.98 17.71 24.61
CA SER A 141 -4.68 17.07 25.90
C SER A 141 -5.70 16.02 26.36
N HIS A 142 -6.78 15.86 25.59
CA HIS A 142 -7.84 14.86 25.75
C HIS A 142 -7.92 13.88 24.56
N THR A 143 -6.92 13.86 23.68
CA THR A 143 -6.93 13.04 22.46
C THR A 143 -6.36 11.63 22.70
N ASP A 144 -7.14 10.61 22.39
CA ASP A 144 -6.72 9.20 22.41
C ASP A 144 -6.08 8.72 21.10
N GLY A 145 -5.32 7.64 21.18
CA GLY A 145 -4.61 7.05 20.04
C GLY A 145 -3.16 7.51 19.89
N THR A 146 -2.58 7.30 18.70
CA THR A 146 -1.35 7.97 18.24
C THR A 146 -1.73 9.13 17.31
N LEU A 147 -1.11 10.29 17.50
CA LEU A 147 -1.38 11.47 16.66
C LEU A 147 -0.62 11.34 15.33
N ASP A 148 -1.29 11.68 14.23
CA ASP A 148 -0.74 11.65 12.87
C ASP A 148 -0.75 13.06 12.25
N ALA A 149 -1.91 13.72 12.27
CA ALA A 149 -2.06 15.05 11.71
C ALA A 149 -3.16 15.89 12.38
N LEU A 150 -3.13 17.19 12.09
CA LEU A 150 -4.22 18.13 12.34
C LEU A 150 -4.87 18.53 11.00
N LEU A 151 -6.19 18.63 10.96
CA LEU A 151 -6.96 19.13 9.83
C LEU A 151 -7.60 20.47 10.22
N VAL A 152 -7.14 21.56 9.60
CA VAL A 152 -7.64 22.91 9.87
C VAL A 152 -8.60 23.30 8.75
N HIS A 153 -9.88 22.98 8.92
CA HIS A 153 -10.91 23.22 7.90
C HIS A 153 -11.14 24.72 7.74
N VAL A 154 -10.83 25.27 6.57
CA VAL A 154 -10.96 26.69 6.28
C VAL A 154 -12.39 27.01 5.85
N GLY A 155 -12.99 28.00 6.51
CA GLY A 155 -14.32 28.52 6.23
C GLY A 155 -14.38 29.59 5.13
N ASP A 156 -13.25 30.16 4.71
CA ASP A 156 -13.19 31.04 3.54
C ASP A 156 -13.42 30.28 2.23
N ASP A 157 -14.00 30.91 1.22
CA ASP A 157 -14.20 30.29 -0.11
C ASP A 157 -12.89 30.08 -0.87
N THR A 158 -11.84 30.84 -0.52
CA THR A 158 -10.49 30.68 -1.06
C THR A 158 -9.46 31.19 -0.05
N TYR A 159 -8.42 30.40 0.22
CA TYR A 159 -7.30 30.72 1.10
C TYR A 159 -5.99 30.14 0.57
N GLN A 160 -4.90 30.88 0.74
CA GLN A 160 -3.54 30.39 0.51
C GLN A 160 -2.58 31.12 1.46
N GLY A 161 -1.95 30.38 2.37
CA GLY A 161 -1.04 30.97 3.35
C GLY A 161 -0.23 29.95 4.15
N ARG A 162 0.95 30.36 4.62
CA ARG A 162 1.78 29.58 5.53
C ARG A 162 1.15 29.52 6.92
N VAL A 163 1.26 28.35 7.53
CA VAL A 163 1.09 28.11 8.98
C VAL A 163 2.43 27.64 9.56
N ALA A 164 2.86 28.27 10.64
CA ALA A 164 3.97 27.81 11.46
C ALA A 164 3.42 27.10 12.71
N VAL A 165 4.05 26.01 13.13
CA VAL A 165 3.50 25.10 14.14
C VAL A 165 4.50 24.97 15.29
N GLU A 166 4.07 25.37 16.49
CA GLU A 166 4.78 25.11 17.73
C GLU A 166 4.00 24.14 18.63
N ALA A 167 4.71 23.33 19.39
CA ALA A 167 4.18 22.40 20.37
C ALA A 167 4.53 22.82 21.80
N SER A 168 3.63 22.53 22.74
CA SER A 168 3.86 22.68 24.18
C SER A 168 3.12 21.60 24.97
N ASP A 169 3.63 21.28 26.16
CA ASP A 169 3.01 20.34 27.09
C ASP A 169 2.55 21.01 28.40
N ASP A 170 2.91 22.30 28.58
CA ASP A 170 2.68 23.12 29.78
C ASP A 170 2.15 24.54 29.49
N LEU A 171 1.90 24.87 28.20
CA LEU A 171 1.52 26.19 27.66
C LEU A 171 2.58 27.32 27.82
N ARG A 172 3.78 27.00 28.32
CA ARG A 172 4.85 27.97 28.62
C ARG A 172 6.09 27.72 27.78
N SER A 173 6.46 26.45 27.69
CA SER A 173 7.63 25.92 27.00
C SER A 173 7.20 25.51 25.59
N TRP A 174 7.52 26.35 24.61
CA TRP A 174 7.16 26.15 23.20
C TRP A 174 8.36 25.64 22.41
N ARG A 175 8.16 24.63 21.57
CA ARG A 175 9.15 24.07 20.63
C ARG A 175 8.60 24.12 19.20
N PRO A 176 9.37 24.53 18.17
CA PRO A 176 8.90 24.44 16.79
C PRO A 176 8.76 22.96 16.37
N LEU A 177 7.65 22.62 15.72
CA LEU A 177 7.50 21.37 14.96
C LEU A 177 7.80 21.57 13.47
N GLY A 178 7.55 22.78 12.94
CA GLY A 178 7.81 23.11 11.55
C GLY A 178 6.79 24.11 11.00
N GLY A 179 6.45 23.95 9.73
CA GLY A 179 5.40 24.74 9.07
C GLY A 179 5.07 24.19 7.69
N THR A 180 3.89 24.56 7.18
CA THR A 180 3.39 24.15 5.85
C THR A 180 2.60 25.30 5.22
N GLU A 181 2.17 25.13 3.96
CA GLU A 181 1.25 26.06 3.28
C GLU A 181 -0.11 25.36 3.20
N LEU A 182 -1.17 26.00 3.75
CA LEU A 182 -2.55 25.55 3.57
C LEU A 182 -3.14 26.20 2.32
N LEU A 183 -3.93 25.43 1.59
CA LEU A 183 -4.53 25.85 0.32
C LEU A 183 -5.99 25.39 0.25
N LYS A 184 -6.89 26.33 -0.05
CA LYS A 184 -8.28 26.04 -0.42
C LYS A 184 -8.64 26.93 -1.60
N VAL A 185 -9.05 26.34 -2.73
CA VAL A 185 -9.44 27.08 -3.94
C VAL A 185 -10.62 26.39 -4.60
N GLY A 186 -11.72 27.13 -4.80
CA GLY A 186 -12.90 26.67 -5.55
C GLY A 186 -12.96 27.24 -6.98
N HIS A 187 -13.47 26.45 -7.92
CA HIS A 187 -13.83 26.89 -9.27
C HIS A 187 -15.04 26.09 -9.77
N GLY A 188 -16.25 26.65 -9.62
CA GLY A 188 -17.49 25.90 -9.85
C GLY A 188 -17.64 24.75 -8.86
N ASP A 189 -17.96 23.55 -9.35
CA ASP A 189 -18.07 22.32 -8.55
C ASP A 189 -16.71 21.70 -8.17
N ASP A 190 -15.61 22.17 -8.78
CA ASP A 190 -14.25 21.72 -8.44
C ASP A 190 -13.70 22.51 -7.24
N MET A 191 -13.22 21.81 -6.22
CA MET A 191 -12.48 22.42 -5.10
C MET A 191 -11.18 21.65 -4.84
N LEU A 192 -10.06 22.38 -4.79
CA LEU A 192 -8.76 21.90 -4.34
C LEU A 192 -8.60 22.29 -2.87
N VAL A 193 -8.33 21.32 -2.01
CA VAL A 193 -8.19 21.49 -0.56
C VAL A 193 -6.93 20.76 -0.07
N GLN A 194 -6.09 21.47 0.68
CA GLN A 194 -4.92 20.96 1.39
C GLN A 194 -4.88 21.66 2.76
N GLU A 195 -5.54 21.04 3.73
CA GLU A 195 -5.76 21.56 5.09
C GLU A 195 -5.07 20.71 6.18
N ARG A 196 -4.27 19.72 5.74
CA ARG A 196 -3.57 18.77 6.60
C ARG A 196 -2.19 19.28 7.01
N ILE A 197 -1.97 19.36 8.33
CA ILE A 197 -0.69 19.61 8.99
C ILE A 197 -0.22 18.27 9.58
N ALA A 198 0.85 17.69 9.04
CA ALA A 198 1.44 16.49 9.63
C ALA A 198 2.10 16.80 10.99
N LEU A 199 2.03 15.86 11.93
CA LEU A 199 2.65 15.96 13.25
C LEU A 199 3.90 15.06 13.38
N ASP A 200 4.19 14.23 12.38
CA ASP A 200 5.41 13.41 12.25
C ASP A 200 5.79 12.61 13.52
N GLY A 201 4.77 12.08 14.21
CA GLY A 201 4.91 11.29 15.44
C GLY A 201 5.03 12.12 16.73
N ALA A 202 4.98 13.45 16.66
CA ALA A 202 4.90 14.29 17.85
C ALA A 202 3.52 14.15 18.53
N ALA A 203 3.53 13.89 19.84
CA ALA A 203 2.33 13.80 20.67
C ALA A 203 2.27 14.90 21.74
N PRO A 204 2.22 16.20 21.37
CA PRO A 204 2.13 17.30 22.33
C PRO A 204 0.73 17.46 22.89
N ARG A 205 0.62 18.02 24.11
CA ARG A 205 -0.70 18.34 24.69
C ARG A 205 -1.35 19.57 24.08
N TYR A 206 -0.56 20.51 23.56
CA TYR A 206 -1.01 21.77 22.98
C TYR A 206 -0.21 22.12 21.71
N LEU A 207 -0.89 22.69 20.72
CA LEU A 207 -0.25 23.29 19.54
C LEU A 207 -0.57 24.78 19.47
N ARG A 208 0.38 25.59 18.99
CA ARG A 208 0.13 26.95 18.51
C ARG A 208 0.33 26.99 17.00
N LEU A 209 -0.67 27.49 16.29
CA LEU A 209 -0.65 27.72 14.85
C LEU A 209 -0.46 29.22 14.62
N ASP A 210 0.74 29.66 14.26
CA ASP A 210 1.03 31.04 13.89
C ASP A 210 0.81 31.25 12.38
N TRP A 211 0.23 32.39 11.96
CA TRP A 211 -0.21 32.62 10.57
C TRP A 211 0.53 33.79 9.86
N PRO A 212 1.77 33.60 9.38
CA PRO A 212 2.58 34.66 8.76
C PRO A 212 1.95 35.44 7.58
N ASP A 213 1.07 34.82 6.79
CA ASP A 213 0.39 35.50 5.67
C ASP A 213 -1.00 36.07 6.04
N GLY A 214 -1.43 35.88 7.29
CA GLY A 214 -2.77 36.20 7.80
C GLY A 214 -3.60 34.95 8.09
N ALA A 215 -4.28 34.94 9.24
CA ALA A 215 -5.13 33.82 9.66
C ALA A 215 -6.38 33.65 8.77
N PRO A 216 -6.77 32.41 8.42
CA PRO A 216 -8.05 32.13 7.77
C PRO A 216 -9.22 32.31 8.74
N ALA A 217 -10.45 32.37 8.23
CA ALA A 217 -11.61 32.02 9.02
C ALA A 217 -11.65 30.51 9.23
N ILE A 218 -11.22 30.00 10.38
CA ILE A 218 -11.30 28.57 10.71
C ILE A 218 -12.77 28.16 10.94
N ALA A 219 -13.22 27.10 10.29
CA ALA A 219 -14.57 26.53 10.45
C ALA A 219 -14.59 25.45 11.55
N SER A 220 -13.62 24.55 11.53
CA SER A 220 -13.37 23.53 12.56
C SER A 220 -11.92 23.09 12.53
N ILE A 221 -11.46 22.45 13.60
CA ILE A 221 -10.18 21.74 13.63
C ILE A 221 -10.46 20.31 14.09
N ASP A 222 -10.02 19.33 13.31
CA ASP A 222 -10.02 17.92 13.71
C ASP A 222 -8.57 17.44 13.91
N VAL A 223 -8.39 16.44 14.76
CA VAL A 223 -7.15 15.65 14.84
C VAL A 223 -7.36 14.29 14.16
N GLU A 224 -6.40 13.87 13.34
CA GLU A 224 -6.30 12.51 12.80
C GLU A 224 -5.48 11.65 13.74
N THR A 225 -6.08 10.55 14.22
CA THR A 225 -5.42 9.57 15.08
C THR A 225 -5.57 8.15 14.57
N HIS A 226 -4.60 7.31 14.90
CA HIS A 226 -4.70 5.87 14.72
C HIS A 226 -4.87 5.18 16.09
N PRO A 227 -5.53 4.00 16.17
CA PRO A 227 -5.59 3.22 17.39
C PRO A 227 -4.19 2.89 17.93
N ARG A 228 -3.99 2.98 19.25
CA ARG A 228 -2.77 2.43 19.88
C ARG A 228 -2.84 0.90 19.81
N ASP A 229 -2.15 0.33 18.83
CA ASP A 229 -2.04 -1.12 18.70
C ASP A 229 -1.30 -1.68 19.93
N ALA A 230 -2.03 -2.36 20.83
CA ALA A 230 -1.48 -2.90 22.07
C ALA A 230 -0.48 -4.06 21.85
N ARG A 231 -0.29 -4.50 20.60
CA ARG A 231 0.78 -5.43 20.16
C ARG A 231 2.02 -4.71 19.62
N GLY A 232 1.96 -3.39 19.40
CA GLY A 232 2.98 -2.64 18.67
C GLY A 232 4.27 -2.34 19.42
N THR A 233 4.39 -2.68 20.71
CA THR A 233 5.54 -2.34 21.55
C THR A 233 6.82 -3.12 21.23
N ASP A 234 6.73 -4.31 20.63
CA ASP A 234 7.88 -5.10 20.14
C ASP A 234 8.03 -5.01 18.60
N ALA A 235 6.98 -4.53 17.91
CA ALA A 235 6.95 -4.27 16.47
C ALA A 235 7.09 -2.76 16.15
N ALA A 236 7.86 -2.04 16.97
CA ALA A 236 7.96 -0.58 16.95
C ALA A 236 8.65 -0.05 15.66
N SER A 237 7.81 0.24 14.65
CA SER A 237 8.14 0.97 13.41
C SER A 237 9.44 0.54 12.72
N VAL A 238 9.42 -0.59 12.00
CA VAL A 238 10.40 -0.79 10.93
C VAL A 238 10.16 0.32 9.89
N PRO A 239 11.16 1.18 9.59
CA PRO A 239 10.90 2.40 8.83
C PRO A 239 10.42 2.10 7.42
N ARG A 240 9.41 2.87 6.98
CA ARG A 240 8.86 2.83 5.63
C ARG A 240 9.97 2.95 4.58
N LEU A 241 10.17 1.90 3.80
CA LEU A 241 11.09 1.92 2.67
C LEU A 241 10.43 2.61 1.48
N TRP A 242 11.24 3.30 0.67
CA TRP A 242 10.81 4.05 -0.50
C TRP A 242 11.62 3.63 -1.72
N ARG A 243 10.96 3.52 -2.87
CA ARG A 243 11.59 3.12 -4.13
C ARG A 243 10.89 3.77 -5.32
N ASN A 244 11.66 4.21 -6.31
CA ASN A 244 11.09 4.60 -7.61
C ASN A 244 10.49 3.37 -8.31
N ALA A 245 9.26 3.51 -8.82
CA ALA A 245 8.59 2.49 -9.61
C ALA A 245 9.35 2.23 -10.93
N VAL A 246 9.25 1.01 -11.45
CA VAL A 246 9.90 0.63 -12.71
C VAL A 246 8.92 0.69 -13.88
N ARG A 247 9.47 0.74 -15.11
CA ARG A 247 8.71 0.64 -16.36
C ARG A 247 7.56 1.66 -16.48
N VAL A 248 7.65 2.79 -15.77
CA VAL A 248 6.71 3.92 -15.89
C VAL A 248 6.66 4.34 -17.35
N ARG A 249 5.46 4.46 -17.93
CA ARG A 249 5.24 4.83 -19.34
C ARG A 249 3.81 5.33 -19.57
N ALA A 250 3.55 5.94 -20.71
CA ALA A 250 2.18 6.17 -21.18
C ALA A 250 1.42 4.84 -21.40
N GLY A 251 0.10 4.88 -21.17
CA GLY A 251 -0.83 3.79 -21.42
C GLY A 251 -1.33 3.73 -22.86
N SER A 252 -2.54 3.22 -23.03
CA SER A 252 -3.25 3.06 -24.31
C SER A 252 -4.13 4.26 -24.67
N ALA A 253 -4.70 4.95 -23.68
CA ALA A 253 -5.52 6.14 -23.82
C ALA A 253 -4.81 7.38 -23.27
N PRO A 254 -5.15 8.60 -23.74
CA PRO A 254 -4.66 9.85 -23.16
C PRO A 254 -4.98 9.93 -21.66
N GLY A 255 -4.02 10.37 -20.85
CA GLY A 255 -4.16 10.43 -19.39
C GLY A 255 -3.86 9.13 -18.65
N GLU A 256 -3.61 8.02 -19.35
CA GLU A 256 -3.11 6.80 -18.71
C GLU A 256 -1.58 6.82 -18.54
N TYR A 257 -1.10 6.55 -17.32
CA TYR A 257 0.30 6.25 -17.05
C TYR A 257 0.41 4.91 -16.33
N LEU A 258 1.08 3.95 -16.95
CA LEU A 258 1.28 2.60 -16.44
C LEU A 258 2.64 2.51 -15.75
N PHE A 259 2.72 1.85 -14.59
CA PHE A 259 3.97 1.51 -13.92
C PHE A 259 3.89 0.12 -13.28
N ASP A 260 5.03 -0.38 -12.81
CA ASP A 260 5.16 -1.70 -12.22
C ASP A 260 6.11 -1.63 -11.01
N THR A 261 5.88 -2.46 -10.01
CA THR A 261 6.66 -2.50 -8.76
C THR A 261 7.94 -3.34 -8.88
N ASP A 262 8.00 -4.25 -9.86
CA ASP A 262 8.89 -5.41 -10.06
C ASP A 262 8.70 -6.64 -9.17
N GLY A 263 7.91 -6.55 -8.10
CA GLY A 263 7.74 -7.61 -7.10
C GLY A 263 6.48 -7.36 -6.25
N ALA A 264 6.07 -8.34 -5.44
CA ALA A 264 4.88 -8.19 -4.61
C ALA A 264 5.21 -7.50 -3.26
N TYR A 265 5.47 -6.20 -3.32
CA TYR A 265 5.66 -5.36 -2.12
C TYR A 265 4.28 -5.00 -1.55
N PRO A 266 4.07 -4.97 -0.22
CA PRO A 266 2.83 -4.52 0.39
C PRO A 266 2.74 -2.98 0.37
N VAL A 267 2.49 -2.40 -0.81
CA VAL A 267 2.48 -0.95 -1.04
C VAL A 267 1.28 -0.33 -0.34
N ASP A 268 1.54 0.59 0.60
CA ASP A 268 0.53 1.37 1.32
C ASP A 268 0.69 2.89 1.08
N ARG A 269 1.71 3.30 0.30
CA ARG A 269 1.94 4.70 -0.10
C ARG A 269 2.41 4.83 -1.54
N VAL A 270 1.92 5.84 -2.27
CA VAL A 270 2.43 6.22 -3.60
C VAL A 270 2.62 7.73 -3.69
N ARG A 271 3.87 8.18 -3.93
CA ARG A 271 4.18 9.57 -4.28
C ARG A 271 4.23 9.73 -5.80
N ILE A 272 3.58 10.78 -6.31
CA ILE A 272 3.51 11.11 -7.74
C ILE A 272 4.06 12.52 -7.91
N ASP A 273 5.24 12.63 -8.52
CA ASP A 273 5.89 13.91 -8.82
C ASP A 273 5.53 14.35 -10.24
N LEU A 274 4.70 15.40 -10.36
CA LEU A 274 4.17 15.87 -11.64
C LEU A 274 5.27 16.49 -12.54
N PRO A 275 5.24 16.25 -13.86
CA PRO A 275 6.31 16.68 -14.77
C PRO A 275 6.44 18.22 -14.87
N GLN A 276 5.31 18.93 -14.89
CA GLN A 276 5.27 20.38 -15.06
C GLN A 276 4.92 21.09 -13.73
N PRO A 277 5.46 22.29 -13.48
CA PRO A 277 4.97 23.17 -12.42
C PRO A 277 3.61 23.77 -12.80
N ASN A 278 2.94 24.40 -11.83
CA ASN A 278 1.63 25.03 -11.98
C ASN A 278 0.56 24.13 -12.61
N THR A 279 0.60 22.84 -12.29
CA THR A 279 -0.30 21.79 -12.80
C THR A 279 -1.28 21.38 -11.70
N VAL A 280 -2.56 21.21 -12.06
CA VAL A 280 -3.61 20.61 -11.21
C VAL A 280 -4.46 19.68 -12.06
N ALA A 281 -4.64 18.42 -11.65
CA ALA A 281 -5.44 17.44 -12.36
C ALA A 281 -6.07 16.40 -11.42
N ARG A 282 -7.34 16.06 -11.64
CA ARG A 282 -7.99 14.91 -10.97
C ARG A 282 -7.39 13.61 -11.50
N ALA A 283 -7.09 12.66 -10.63
CA ALA A 283 -6.58 11.35 -11.02
C ALA A 283 -7.03 10.22 -10.09
N THR A 284 -7.18 9.03 -10.66
CA THR A 284 -7.41 7.77 -9.94
C THR A 284 -6.19 6.86 -10.07
N LEU A 285 -5.69 6.38 -8.94
CA LEU A 285 -4.68 5.33 -8.85
C LEU A 285 -5.38 3.97 -8.83
N GLN A 286 -4.91 3.07 -9.69
CA GLN A 286 -5.47 1.74 -9.89
C GLN A 286 -4.38 0.65 -9.88
N SER A 287 -4.77 -0.55 -9.46
CA SER A 287 -3.91 -1.73 -9.37
C SER A 287 -4.51 -2.93 -10.12
N ARG A 288 -3.70 -3.95 -10.35
CA ARG A 288 -4.14 -5.34 -10.61
C ARG A 288 -3.01 -6.35 -10.43
N ALA A 289 -3.39 -7.56 -10.01
CA ALA A 289 -2.46 -8.67 -9.77
C ALA A 289 -1.71 -9.11 -11.04
N ASP A 290 -2.43 -9.28 -12.16
CA ASP A 290 -1.88 -9.78 -13.42
C ASP A 290 -2.46 -9.11 -14.68
N THR A 291 -2.12 -9.64 -15.86
CA THR A 291 -2.52 -9.08 -17.15
C THR A 291 -3.97 -9.39 -17.57
N GLN A 292 -4.60 -10.40 -16.96
CA GLN A 292 -5.97 -10.85 -17.25
C GLN A 292 -6.99 -10.25 -16.28
N SER A 293 -6.53 -9.94 -15.07
CA SER A 293 -7.29 -9.30 -14.01
C SER A 293 -7.79 -7.92 -14.44
N PRO A 294 -9.03 -7.53 -14.04
CA PRO A 294 -9.52 -6.16 -14.22
C PRO A 294 -8.72 -5.18 -13.35
N TRP A 295 -8.73 -3.91 -13.74
CA TRP A 295 -8.21 -2.82 -12.90
C TRP A 295 -9.14 -2.55 -11.71
N ARG A 296 -8.57 -2.40 -10.52
CA ARG A 296 -9.25 -2.00 -9.28
C ARG A 296 -8.88 -0.56 -8.93
N ASP A 297 -9.84 0.25 -8.51
CA ASP A 297 -9.57 1.58 -7.93
C ASP A 297 -8.97 1.43 -6.52
N VAL A 298 -7.84 2.09 -6.27
CA VAL A 298 -7.11 2.05 -4.99
C VAL A 298 -7.20 3.39 -4.26
N ALA A 299 -7.04 4.51 -4.97
CA ALA A 299 -7.18 5.85 -4.41
C ALA A 299 -7.61 6.87 -5.49
N GLY A 300 -8.39 7.88 -5.11
CA GLY A 300 -8.72 9.03 -5.95
C GLY A 300 -8.20 10.32 -5.33
N ALA A 301 -7.61 11.22 -6.13
CA ALA A 301 -7.00 12.45 -5.64
C ALA A 301 -7.09 13.62 -6.64
N VAL A 302 -6.97 14.85 -6.13
CA VAL A 302 -6.60 16.02 -6.94
C VAL A 302 -5.08 16.16 -6.85
N LEU A 303 -4.37 15.81 -7.92
CA LEU A 303 -2.92 15.96 -7.97
C LEU A 303 -2.54 17.38 -8.35
N PHE A 304 -1.56 17.96 -7.67
CA PHE A 304 -1.11 19.32 -7.88
C PHE A 304 0.39 19.48 -7.68
N ARG A 305 0.97 20.42 -8.42
CA ARG A 305 2.34 20.93 -8.25
C ARG A 305 2.30 22.42 -8.55
N LEU A 306 2.36 23.26 -7.51
CA LEU A 306 2.08 24.70 -7.58
C LEU A 306 3.25 25.51 -7.05
N GLN A 307 3.57 26.63 -7.70
CA GLN A 307 4.54 27.60 -7.18
C GLN A 307 3.81 28.62 -6.29
N GLY A 308 3.93 28.45 -4.98
CA GLY A 308 3.34 29.30 -3.94
C GLY A 308 4.33 30.33 -3.37
N LYS A 309 3.90 31.08 -2.36
CA LYS A 309 4.76 32.07 -1.69
C LYS A 309 5.84 31.41 -0.81
N ALA A 310 5.59 30.20 -0.31
CA ALA A 310 6.58 29.45 0.47
C ALA A 310 7.61 28.70 -0.39
N GLY A 311 7.37 28.58 -1.70
CA GLY A 311 8.12 27.70 -2.61
C GLY A 311 7.19 26.78 -3.41
N GLU A 312 7.70 25.64 -3.87
CA GLU A 312 6.89 24.69 -4.63
C GLU A 312 6.10 23.74 -3.72
N GLN A 313 4.77 23.85 -3.73
CA GLN A 313 3.85 22.94 -3.05
C GLN A 313 3.55 21.73 -3.96
N ARG A 314 3.47 20.54 -3.37
CA ARG A 314 3.12 19.27 -4.03
C ARG A 314 2.16 18.48 -3.15
N ASN A 315 1.50 17.46 -3.70
CA ASN A 315 0.75 16.51 -2.88
C ASN A 315 1.64 15.84 -1.81
N PRO A 316 1.08 15.53 -0.62
CA PRO A 316 1.60 14.42 0.18
C PRO A 316 1.46 13.10 -0.61
N PRO A 317 2.18 12.02 -0.25
CA PRO A 317 1.95 10.71 -0.84
C PRO A 317 0.49 10.27 -0.67
N LEU A 318 -0.05 9.59 -1.68
CA LEU A 318 -1.36 8.94 -1.61
C LEU A 318 -1.29 7.79 -0.62
N GLU A 319 -2.34 7.64 0.20
CA GLU A 319 -2.40 6.69 1.32
C GLU A 319 -3.57 5.72 1.15
N PHE A 320 -3.32 4.43 1.35
CA PHE A 320 -4.32 3.36 1.16
C PHE A 320 -3.92 2.09 1.93
N ALA A 321 -4.82 1.10 1.98
CA ALA A 321 -4.55 -0.20 2.61
C ALA A 321 -3.55 -1.02 1.78
N ALA A 322 -2.68 -1.78 2.45
CA ALA A 322 -1.53 -2.43 1.81
C ALA A 322 -1.91 -3.38 0.66
N ASP A 323 -1.33 -3.11 -0.51
CA ASP A 323 -1.64 -3.72 -1.80
C ASP A 323 -0.39 -4.36 -2.42
N THR A 324 -0.47 -5.65 -2.72
CA THR A 324 0.62 -6.48 -3.27
C THR A 324 0.62 -6.60 -4.80
N ASP A 325 -0.35 -5.96 -5.47
CA ASP A 325 -0.46 -5.96 -6.93
C ASP A 325 0.81 -5.41 -7.61
N ARG A 326 1.20 -6.02 -8.74
CA ARG A 326 2.44 -5.66 -9.44
C ARG A 326 2.26 -4.65 -10.56
N ALA A 327 1.09 -4.61 -11.18
CA ALA A 327 0.80 -3.71 -12.29
C ALA A 327 -0.11 -2.56 -11.82
N TRP A 328 0.29 -1.33 -12.09
CA TRP A 328 -0.38 -0.12 -11.62
C TRP A 328 -0.69 0.84 -12.78
N ARG A 329 -1.76 1.63 -12.63
CA ARG A 329 -2.19 2.66 -13.57
C ARG A 329 -2.60 3.92 -12.83
N ILE A 330 -2.10 5.07 -13.27
CA ILE A 330 -2.69 6.38 -12.98
C ILE A 330 -3.61 6.71 -14.15
N VAL A 331 -4.87 7.05 -13.87
CA VAL A 331 -5.84 7.54 -14.86
C VAL A 331 -6.15 9.00 -14.52
N VAL A 332 -5.80 9.92 -15.42
CA VAL A 332 -5.93 11.37 -15.22
C VAL A 332 -7.12 11.92 -16.01
N ASP A 333 -7.90 12.83 -15.42
CA ASP A 333 -8.93 13.57 -16.17
C ASP A 333 -8.27 14.56 -17.14
N MET A 334 -8.42 14.29 -18.44
CA MET A 334 -7.83 15.06 -19.52
C MET A 334 -8.64 16.30 -19.92
N ARG A 335 -9.84 16.52 -19.38
CA ARG A 335 -10.70 17.68 -19.72
C ARG A 335 -9.99 19.02 -19.51
N ASN A 336 -9.19 19.12 -18.44
CA ASN A 336 -8.44 20.31 -18.07
C ASN A 336 -6.94 20.22 -18.47
N GLY A 337 -6.60 19.36 -19.45
CA GLY A 337 -5.23 19.19 -19.96
C GLY A 337 -4.35 18.16 -19.24
N GLY A 338 -4.84 17.58 -18.14
CA GLY A 338 -4.14 16.54 -17.37
C GLY A 338 -2.78 17.02 -16.83
N PHE A 339 -1.72 16.23 -17.03
CA PHE A 339 -0.35 16.61 -16.62
C PHE A 339 0.42 17.43 -17.68
N GLY A 340 -0.26 17.87 -18.75
CA GLY A 340 0.39 18.51 -19.88
C GLY A 340 1.38 17.60 -20.63
N GLY A 341 2.45 18.18 -21.16
CA GLY A 341 3.49 17.45 -21.88
C GLY A 341 4.55 16.87 -20.93
N GLY A 342 4.60 15.55 -20.81
CA GLY A 342 5.60 14.85 -20.03
C GLY A 342 5.07 13.57 -19.37
N GLN A 343 5.78 13.12 -18.35
CA GLN A 343 5.50 11.88 -17.63
C GLN A 343 5.78 12.07 -16.14
N PRO A 344 4.91 11.61 -15.22
CA PRO A 344 5.16 11.70 -13.80
C PRO A 344 6.30 10.77 -13.38
N ALA A 345 7.10 11.20 -12.41
CA ALA A 345 7.92 10.27 -11.64
C ALA A 345 7.05 9.67 -10.52
N VAL A 346 7.23 8.37 -10.25
CA VAL A 346 6.40 7.64 -9.28
C VAL A 346 7.32 6.90 -8.31
N ALA A 347 7.05 7.03 -7.01
CA ALA A 347 7.73 6.28 -5.96
C ALA A 347 6.71 5.54 -5.08
N ILE A 348 6.93 4.26 -4.89
CA ILE A 348 6.17 3.40 -3.98
C ILE A 348 6.81 3.44 -2.58
N GLY A 349 5.98 3.38 -1.55
CA GLY A 349 6.37 3.21 -0.16
C GLY A 349 5.68 2.00 0.45
N TRP A 350 6.40 1.25 1.28
CA TRP A 350 5.88 0.08 2.00
C TRP A 350 6.57 -0.10 3.35
N HIS A 351 5.92 -0.81 4.27
CA HIS A 351 6.57 -1.35 5.46
C HIS A 351 7.14 -2.75 5.12
N PRO A 352 8.45 -2.98 5.25
CA PRO A 352 9.03 -4.30 5.00
C PRO A 352 8.70 -5.27 6.15
N ALA A 353 8.49 -6.54 5.82
CA ALA A 353 8.26 -7.59 6.80
C ALA A 353 9.51 -7.84 7.67
N ALA A 354 9.29 -8.22 8.93
CA ALA A 354 10.35 -8.76 9.77
C ALA A 354 10.28 -10.30 9.76
N LEU A 355 11.43 -10.95 9.57
CA LEU A 355 11.55 -12.40 9.63
C LEU A 355 12.40 -12.76 10.86
N THR A 356 11.90 -13.63 11.72
CA THR A 356 12.64 -14.16 12.88
C THR A 356 12.83 -15.67 12.70
N PHE A 357 14.03 -16.21 12.93
CA PHE A 357 14.30 -17.63 12.73
C PHE A 357 15.15 -18.26 13.83
N VAL A 358 15.05 -19.59 13.97
CA VAL A 358 15.86 -20.40 14.90
C VAL A 358 17.14 -20.85 14.20
N ALA A 359 18.30 -20.54 14.77
CA ALA A 359 19.60 -20.94 14.25
C ALA A 359 19.93 -22.43 14.55
N ARG A 360 19.09 -23.34 14.04
CA ARG A 360 19.27 -24.78 14.22
C ARG A 360 20.28 -25.35 13.22
N GLY A 361 21.41 -25.82 13.71
CA GLY A 361 22.47 -26.45 12.91
C GLY A 361 23.70 -25.57 12.75
N ALA A 362 24.63 -25.97 11.90
CA ALA A 362 25.85 -25.21 11.65
C ALA A 362 25.62 -24.06 10.65
N PRO A 363 26.38 -22.95 10.73
CA PRO A 363 26.47 -21.97 9.65
C PRO A 363 27.22 -22.55 8.42
N PRO A 364 27.14 -21.92 7.24
CA PRO A 364 26.42 -20.68 6.93
C PRO A 364 24.91 -20.89 6.84
N PHE A 365 24.13 -19.90 7.31
CA PHE A 365 22.69 -19.86 7.09
C PHE A 365 22.38 -19.11 5.79
N THR A 366 21.32 -19.52 5.08
CA THR A 366 20.89 -18.89 3.83
C THR A 366 19.38 -18.68 3.77
N LEU A 367 18.95 -17.66 3.03
CA LEU A 367 17.56 -17.37 2.72
C LEU A 367 17.31 -17.71 1.24
N GLY A 368 16.49 -18.72 0.98
CA GLY A 368 15.98 -19.06 -0.35
C GLY A 368 14.60 -18.46 -0.62
N VAL A 369 14.31 -18.16 -1.88
CA VAL A 369 13.08 -17.50 -2.35
C VAL A 369 12.83 -17.80 -3.84
N GLY A 370 11.61 -17.59 -4.32
CA GLY A 370 11.27 -17.58 -5.75
C GLY A 370 10.63 -18.85 -6.29
N ASP A 371 10.11 -19.73 -5.42
CA ASP A 371 9.34 -20.92 -5.80
C ASP A 371 7.85 -20.72 -5.52
N ALA A 372 7.09 -20.42 -6.58
CA ALA A 372 5.64 -20.19 -6.49
C ALA A 372 4.85 -21.42 -5.98
N SER A 373 5.41 -22.63 -6.05
CA SER A 373 4.74 -23.86 -5.60
C SER A 373 4.75 -24.04 -4.08
N LEU A 374 5.65 -23.35 -3.38
CA LEU A 374 5.71 -23.37 -1.92
C LEU A 374 4.54 -22.58 -1.32
N ALA A 375 3.80 -23.20 -0.41
CA ALA A 375 2.95 -22.51 0.56
C ALA A 375 3.81 -21.98 1.72
N SER A 376 3.35 -20.95 2.44
CA SER A 376 4.08 -20.46 3.62
C SER A 376 4.29 -21.56 4.66
N SER A 377 5.50 -21.62 5.23
CA SER A 377 5.83 -22.45 6.38
C SER A 377 6.22 -21.61 7.60
N ALA A 378 5.83 -20.34 7.62
CA ALA A 378 5.99 -19.47 8.77
C ALA A 378 5.09 -19.93 9.93
N VAL A 379 5.63 -19.97 11.15
CA VAL A 379 4.84 -20.07 12.39
C VAL A 379 4.59 -18.67 12.96
N SER A 380 3.70 -18.53 13.94
CA SER A 380 3.59 -17.28 14.70
C SER A 380 4.86 -17.04 15.52
N ARG A 381 5.20 -15.76 15.75
CA ARG A 381 6.33 -15.34 16.61
C ARG A 381 6.26 -16.01 17.99
N ASP A 382 5.07 -16.04 18.59
CA ASP A 382 4.78 -16.67 19.90
C ASP A 382 4.98 -18.20 19.92
N ALA A 383 4.87 -18.88 18.77
CA ALA A 383 5.13 -20.32 18.65
C ALA A 383 6.59 -20.64 18.31
N LEU A 384 7.35 -19.64 17.83
CA LEU A 384 8.78 -19.75 17.56
C LEU A 384 9.61 -19.48 18.83
N LEU A 385 9.27 -18.40 19.54
CA LEU A 385 10.01 -17.88 20.69
C LEU A 385 9.65 -18.67 21.96
N VAL A 386 10.61 -19.43 22.49
CA VAL A 386 10.42 -20.31 23.64
C VAL A 386 11.15 -19.76 24.86
N GLY A 387 10.41 -19.58 25.96
CA GLY A 387 10.92 -19.09 27.24
C GLY A 387 10.45 -17.67 27.58
N MET A 388 10.77 -17.23 28.80
CA MET A 388 10.51 -15.86 29.24
C MET A 388 11.60 -14.94 28.70
N ALA A 389 11.25 -14.04 27.77
CA ALA A 389 12.18 -13.09 27.12
C ALA A 389 13.44 -13.74 26.49
N PRO A 390 13.28 -14.58 25.45
CA PRO A 390 14.42 -15.18 24.75
C PRO A 390 15.28 -14.13 24.03
N GLU A 391 16.59 -14.35 24.00
CA GLU A 391 17.54 -13.47 23.32
C GLU A 391 17.40 -13.58 21.78
N VAL A 392 16.89 -12.52 21.16
CA VAL A 392 16.80 -12.36 19.71
C VAL A 392 17.86 -11.34 19.26
N ARG A 393 18.72 -11.72 18.31
CA ARG A 393 19.79 -10.85 17.78
C ARG A 393 19.52 -10.36 16.35
N PRO A 394 20.13 -9.25 15.92
CA PRO A 394 20.01 -8.82 14.53
C PRO A 394 20.72 -9.81 13.59
N ALA A 395 20.09 -10.04 12.44
CA ALA A 395 20.70 -10.65 11.25
C ALA A 395 20.45 -9.75 10.03
N ARG A 396 21.26 -9.95 8.99
CA ARG A 396 21.15 -9.22 7.73
C ARG A 396 21.16 -10.19 6.55
N VAL A 397 20.44 -9.84 5.50
CA VAL A 397 20.52 -10.54 4.22
C VAL A 397 21.74 -10.00 3.48
N GLY A 398 22.74 -10.86 3.31
CA GLY A 398 24.00 -10.55 2.66
C GLY A 398 23.92 -10.70 1.14
N ALA A 399 25.04 -11.08 0.52
CA ALA A 399 25.15 -11.25 -0.93
C ALA A 399 24.19 -12.34 -1.47
N ALA A 400 23.68 -12.12 -2.69
CA ALA A 400 23.01 -13.16 -3.44
C ALA A 400 24.02 -14.27 -3.81
N LEU A 401 23.63 -15.52 -3.57
CA LEU A 401 24.45 -16.70 -3.83
C LEU A 401 24.08 -17.30 -5.20
N PRO A 402 25.05 -17.87 -5.94
CA PRO A 402 24.77 -18.57 -7.18
C PRO A 402 23.98 -19.84 -6.89
N VAL A 403 22.69 -19.84 -7.25
CA VAL A 403 21.89 -21.06 -7.31
C VAL A 403 22.31 -21.82 -8.57
N SER A 404 22.73 -23.08 -8.42
CA SER A 404 22.91 -23.97 -9.56
C SER A 404 21.60 -24.07 -10.31
N ALA A 405 21.57 -23.58 -11.56
CA ALA A 405 20.37 -23.52 -12.37
C ALA A 405 19.93 -24.94 -12.80
N VAL A 406 19.23 -25.64 -11.91
CA VAL A 406 18.39 -26.77 -12.27
C VAL A 406 17.43 -26.27 -13.34
N ALA A 407 17.54 -26.81 -14.55
CA ALA A 407 16.67 -26.43 -15.65
C ALA A 407 15.22 -26.60 -15.19
N PRO A 408 14.34 -25.60 -15.40
CA PRO A 408 13.00 -25.63 -14.84
C PRO A 408 12.31 -26.91 -15.31
N ALA A 409 12.01 -27.80 -14.35
CA ALA A 409 11.29 -29.03 -14.62
C ALA A 409 10.04 -28.64 -15.42
N PRO A 410 9.86 -29.14 -16.66
CA PRO A 410 8.93 -28.56 -17.60
C PRO A 410 7.55 -28.63 -16.97
N ALA A 411 6.98 -27.45 -16.67
CA ALA A 411 5.78 -27.33 -15.86
C ALA A 411 4.73 -28.28 -16.39
N ALA A 412 4.48 -29.37 -15.65
CA ALA A 412 3.78 -30.54 -16.15
C ALA A 412 2.34 -30.12 -16.41
N GLY A 413 2.06 -29.73 -17.66
CA GLY A 413 0.98 -28.82 -17.98
C GLY A 413 -0.37 -29.50 -17.77
N THR A 414 -0.90 -29.44 -16.55
CA THR A 414 -2.17 -30.04 -16.17
C THR A 414 -3.31 -29.54 -17.05
N ASP A 415 -3.23 -28.28 -17.51
CA ASP A 415 -4.09 -27.72 -18.54
C ASP A 415 -3.89 -28.37 -19.92
N ALA A 416 -2.64 -28.55 -20.39
CA ALA A 416 -2.36 -29.26 -21.64
C ALA A 416 -2.81 -30.74 -21.59
N THR A 417 -2.57 -31.45 -20.48
CA THR A 417 -3.03 -32.84 -20.30
C THR A 417 -4.56 -32.90 -20.23
N ARG A 418 -5.22 -31.99 -19.50
CA ARG A 418 -6.68 -31.84 -19.52
C ARG A 418 -7.20 -31.55 -20.93
N ARG A 419 -6.53 -30.68 -21.68
CA ARG A 419 -6.88 -30.32 -23.06
C ARG A 419 -6.81 -31.55 -23.96
N TYR A 420 -5.72 -32.31 -23.94
CA TYR A 420 -5.63 -33.55 -24.74
C TYR A 420 -6.65 -34.62 -24.32
N VAL A 421 -6.95 -34.77 -23.03
CA VAL A 421 -8.01 -35.67 -22.54
C VAL A 421 -9.40 -35.21 -23.02
N LEU A 422 -9.68 -33.90 -22.98
CA LEU A 422 -10.97 -33.33 -23.39
C LEU A 422 -11.16 -33.36 -24.91
N TRP A 423 -10.10 -33.13 -25.69
CA TRP A 423 -10.10 -33.36 -27.14
C TRP A 423 -10.26 -34.85 -27.48
N GLY A 424 -9.62 -35.76 -26.72
CA GLY A 424 -9.82 -37.20 -26.88
C GLY A 424 -11.27 -37.63 -26.62
N ALA A 425 -11.86 -37.16 -25.53
CA ALA A 425 -13.27 -37.40 -25.21
C ALA A 425 -14.22 -36.82 -26.29
N LEU A 426 -13.93 -35.62 -26.81
CA LEU A 426 -14.68 -35.00 -27.90
C LEU A 426 -14.61 -35.85 -29.19
N VAL A 427 -13.43 -36.33 -29.57
CA VAL A 427 -13.26 -37.20 -30.76
C VAL A 427 -14.00 -38.53 -30.60
N VAL A 428 -14.00 -39.13 -29.40
CA VAL A 428 -14.78 -40.35 -29.12
C VAL A 428 -16.29 -40.08 -29.22
N ALA A 429 -16.78 -38.97 -28.66
CA ALA A 429 -18.20 -38.59 -28.73
C ALA A 429 -18.66 -38.32 -30.18
N VAL A 430 -17.87 -37.58 -30.96
CA VAL A 430 -18.12 -37.31 -32.38
C VAL A 430 -18.07 -38.59 -33.21
N GLY A 431 -17.11 -39.49 -32.94
CA GLY A 431 -17.05 -40.81 -33.57
C GLY A 431 -18.28 -41.67 -33.28
N MET A 432 -18.74 -41.68 -32.03
CA MET A 432 -19.95 -42.41 -31.61
C MET A 432 -21.20 -41.87 -32.32
N LEU A 433 -21.39 -40.54 -32.36
CA LEU A 433 -22.45 -39.89 -33.15
C LEU A 433 -22.35 -40.23 -34.65
N GLY A 434 -21.14 -40.19 -35.21
CA GLY A 434 -20.88 -40.57 -36.60
C GLY A 434 -21.26 -42.01 -36.92
N THR A 435 -20.95 -42.97 -36.02
CA THR A 435 -21.38 -44.37 -36.20
C THR A 435 -22.90 -44.55 -36.09
N ILE A 436 -23.58 -43.81 -35.21
CA ILE A 436 -25.04 -43.83 -35.11
C ILE A 436 -25.67 -43.28 -36.41
N ALA A 437 -25.20 -42.13 -36.89
CA ALA A 437 -25.66 -41.52 -38.13
C ALA A 437 -25.41 -42.43 -39.35
N TRP A 438 -24.21 -43.03 -39.46
CA TRP A 438 -23.86 -43.96 -40.53
C TRP A 438 -24.61 -45.29 -40.45
N ARG A 439 -25.08 -45.71 -39.27
CA ARG A 439 -25.92 -46.90 -39.07
C ARG A 439 -27.40 -46.63 -39.35
N LEU A 440 -27.89 -45.41 -39.09
CA LEU A 440 -29.21 -44.95 -39.52
C LEU A 440 -29.28 -44.78 -41.05
N ALA A 441 -28.28 -44.12 -41.64
CA ALA A 441 -28.17 -44.00 -43.11
C ALA A 441 -28.09 -45.37 -43.81
N ARG A 442 -27.51 -46.38 -43.15
CA ARG A 442 -27.46 -47.79 -43.61
C ARG A 442 -28.48 -48.69 -42.91
N GLY A 443 -29.60 -48.10 -42.49
CA GLY A 443 -30.84 -48.77 -42.10
C GLY A 443 -32.08 -48.16 -42.78
N GLY A 444 -32.00 -46.92 -43.26
CA GLY A 444 -33.08 -46.22 -43.97
C GLY A 444 -33.16 -46.47 -45.49
N HIS A 445 -32.51 -47.51 -46.01
CA HIS A 445 -32.45 -47.79 -47.46
C HIS A 445 -33.18 -49.06 -47.93
N ASP A 446 -33.91 -49.76 -47.04
CA ASP A 446 -34.73 -50.93 -47.39
C ASP A 446 -36.23 -50.69 -47.20
N THR A 447 -36.86 -50.08 -48.21
CA THR A 447 -38.26 -50.22 -48.67
C THR A 447 -38.45 -49.31 -49.89
N PRO A 448 -39.18 -49.69 -50.97
CA PRO A 448 -40.49 -50.36 -50.90
C PRO A 448 -40.85 -51.41 -51.99
N GLY A 449 -41.83 -52.28 -51.69
CA GLY A 449 -42.66 -53.01 -52.68
C GLY A 449 -42.00 -54.20 -53.41
N ARG A 450 -42.75 -55.18 -53.95
CA ARG A 450 -44.20 -55.19 -54.26
C ARG A 450 -44.72 -56.65 -54.50
N ASP A 451 -46.05 -56.80 -54.57
CA ASP A 451 -46.86 -57.87 -55.19
C ASP A 451 -46.62 -59.36 -54.81
N ALA A 452 -47.56 -59.91 -54.05
CA ALA A 452 -48.24 -61.18 -54.33
C ALA A 452 -49.68 -61.13 -53.76
#